data_AF-A0A258JQ85-F1
#
_entry.id   AF-A0A258JQ85-F1
#
_cell.length_a   1.000
_cell.length_b   1.000
_cell.length_c   1.000
_cell.angle_alpha   90.00
_cell.angle_beta   90.00
_cell.angle_gamma   90.00
#
_symmetry.space_group_name_H-M   'P 1'
#
loop_
_entity.id
_entity.type
_entity.pdbx_description
1 polymer ?
#
loop_
_entity_poly.entity_id
_entity_poly.type
_entity_poly.pdbx_seq_one_letter_code
_entity_poly.pdbx_strand_id
1 'polypeptide(L)'
;MAVAFMLAGCEASSTMPWPAPGTGGLAERRPSTDVRIDQLSDRMISLVARNARYYAAADTYEAERLLIQIRRQSEGGFGEDSEIDIARLKQKMDAIERQLPRHAASGSR
;
A
#
# COMPACT_ATOMS: atom_id res chain seq x y z
N MET A 1 49.31 16.96 -29.05
CA MET A 1 48.79 16.91 -27.68
C MET A 1 47.41 17.56 -27.69
N ALA A 2 46.36 16.77 -27.84
CA ALA A 2 44.98 17.24 -27.79
C ALA A 2 44.18 16.18 -27.01
N VAL A 3 43.77 16.58 -25.81
CA VAL A 3 43.09 15.75 -24.83
C VAL A 3 41.61 15.70 -25.22
N ALA A 4 41.18 14.58 -25.80
CA ALA A 4 39.76 14.28 -26.00
C ALA A 4 39.24 13.48 -24.78
N PHE A 5 39.16 14.15 -23.64
CA PHE A 5 38.37 13.71 -22.49
C PHE A 5 36.97 14.28 -22.66
N MET A 6 36.07 13.62 -23.40
CA MET A 6 34.62 13.78 -23.21
C MET A 6 33.87 12.60 -23.83
N LEU A 7 32.88 12.10 -23.08
CA LEU A 7 31.96 10.99 -23.36
C LEU A 7 32.30 9.65 -22.69
N ALA A 8 32.67 9.70 -21.40
CA ALA A 8 32.17 8.69 -20.47
C ALA A 8 30.68 9.01 -20.22
N GLY A 9 29.83 8.45 -21.09
CA GLY A 9 28.38 8.51 -20.92
C GLY A 9 27.99 7.95 -19.56
N CYS A 10 27.18 8.71 -18.83
CA CYS A 10 26.45 8.27 -17.65
C CYS A 10 25.56 7.07 -17.97
N GLU A 11 26.11 5.86 -18.00
CA GLU A 11 25.36 4.64 -17.70
C GLU A 11 25.40 4.37 -16.20
N ALA A 12 25.12 5.40 -15.39
CA ALA A 12 24.58 5.17 -14.06
C ALA A 12 23.10 4.83 -14.26
N SER A 13 22.84 3.61 -14.74
CA SER A 13 21.56 2.97 -14.49
C SER A 13 21.49 2.80 -12.96
N SER A 14 21.07 3.86 -12.27
CA SER A 14 20.85 3.84 -10.83
C SER A 14 19.56 3.06 -10.60
N THR A 15 19.63 1.75 -10.81
CA THR A 15 18.71 0.83 -10.17
C THR A 15 18.99 0.96 -8.68
N MET A 16 18.40 1.98 -8.05
CA MET A 16 18.30 2.03 -6.60
C MET A 16 17.61 0.72 -6.21
N PRO A 17 18.29 -0.16 -5.45
CA PRO A 17 17.64 -1.37 -4.98
C PRO A 17 16.39 -0.94 -4.22
N TRP A 18 15.26 -1.49 -4.62
CA TRP A 18 13.99 -1.19 -3.98
C TRP A 18 14.10 -1.53 -2.48
N PRO A 19 13.66 -0.65 -1.56
CA PRO A 19 13.85 -0.87 -0.14
C PRO A 19 13.20 -2.18 0.32
N ALA A 20 13.88 -2.86 1.26
CA ALA A 20 13.40 -4.12 1.81
C ALA A 20 11.95 -3.99 2.32
N PRO A 21 11.12 -5.04 2.18
CA PRO A 21 9.76 -5.03 2.73
C PRO A 21 9.77 -4.61 4.21
N GLY A 22 8.99 -3.59 4.57
CA GLY A 22 8.87 -3.13 5.96
C GLY A 22 9.92 -2.12 6.45
N THR A 23 10.76 -1.56 5.59
CA THR A 23 11.77 -0.56 5.99
C THR A 23 11.34 0.90 5.92
N GLY A 24 10.08 1.23 5.57
CA GLY A 24 9.59 2.60 5.74
C GLY A 24 10.24 3.62 4.81
N GLY A 25 10.58 3.22 3.57
CA GLY A 25 11.25 4.09 2.61
C GLY A 25 10.43 5.32 2.21
N LEU A 26 11.09 6.36 1.68
CA LEU A 26 10.45 7.60 1.21
C LEU A 26 9.29 7.37 0.23
N ALA A 27 9.31 6.29 -0.55
CA ALA A 27 8.21 5.86 -1.42
C ALA A 27 6.91 5.60 -0.64
N GLU A 28 7.00 5.04 0.58
CA GLU A 28 5.83 4.75 1.41
C GLU A 28 5.16 6.02 1.99
N ARG A 29 5.79 7.20 1.85
CA ARG A 29 5.25 8.51 2.26
C ARG A 29 4.68 9.34 1.11
N ARG A 30 4.88 8.93 -0.14
CA ARG A 30 4.44 9.71 -1.31
C ARG A 30 2.96 9.45 -1.63
N PRO A 31 2.09 10.47 -1.74
CA PRO A 31 0.69 10.26 -2.13
C PRO A 31 0.59 9.36 -3.38
N SER A 32 -0.32 8.38 -3.36
CA SER A 32 -0.50 7.48 -4.50
C SER A 32 -0.91 8.32 -5.73
N THR A 33 -0.47 7.92 -6.91
CA THR A 33 -1.02 8.49 -8.16
C THR A 33 -2.39 7.92 -8.50
N ASP A 34 -2.76 6.77 -7.93
CA ASP A 34 -4.08 6.16 -8.09
C ASP A 34 -4.97 6.47 -6.88
N VAL A 35 -6.04 7.23 -7.14
CA VAL A 35 -7.07 7.65 -6.17
C VAL A 35 -7.75 6.46 -5.49
N ARG A 36 -7.84 5.30 -6.16
CA ARG A 36 -8.47 4.10 -5.58
C ARG A 36 -7.64 3.55 -4.43
N ILE A 37 -6.31 3.63 -4.52
CA ILE A 37 -5.40 3.18 -3.45
C ILE A 37 -5.51 4.11 -2.25
N ASP A 38 -5.68 5.41 -2.46
CA ASP A 38 -5.91 6.37 -1.37
C ASP A 38 -7.22 6.06 -0.64
N GLN A 39 -8.31 5.81 -1.37
CA GLN A 39 -9.60 5.41 -0.77
C GLN A 39 -9.49 4.10 0.05
N LEU A 40 -8.73 3.12 -0.43
CA LEU A 40 -8.48 1.88 0.30
C LEU A 40 -7.61 2.13 1.54
N SER A 41 -6.66 3.06 1.47
CA SER A 41 -5.83 3.47 2.61
C SER A 41 -6.68 4.12 3.69
N ASP A 42 -7.57 5.05 3.33
CA ASP A 42 -8.51 5.69 4.26
C ASP A 42 -9.45 4.66 4.91
N ARG A 43 -9.96 3.71 4.11
CA ARG A 43 -10.78 2.61 4.63
C ARG A 43 -10.00 1.78 5.64
N MET A 44 -8.73 1.48 5.37
CA MET A 44 -7.88 0.73 6.29
C MET A 44 -7.68 1.48 7.61
N ILE A 45 -7.39 2.79 7.55
CA ILE A 45 -7.24 3.64 8.73
C ILE A 45 -8.51 3.61 9.58
N SER A 46 -9.69 3.70 8.96
CA SER A 46 -10.98 3.60 9.64
C SER A 46 -11.17 2.26 10.37
N LEU A 47 -10.81 1.14 9.72
CA LEU A 47 -10.87 -0.19 10.35
C LEU A 47 -9.90 -0.31 11.53
N VAL A 48 -8.67 0.19 11.39
CA VAL A 48 -7.68 0.19 12.48
C VAL A 48 -8.13 1.06 13.64
N ALA A 49 -8.70 2.24 13.38
CA ALA A 49 -9.26 3.12 14.40
C ALA A 49 -10.41 2.46 15.19
N ARG A 50 -11.13 1.53 14.57
CA ARG A 50 -12.16 0.68 15.22
C ARG A 50 -11.58 -0.54 15.94
N ASN A 51 -10.28 -0.57 16.22
CA ASN A 51 -9.55 -1.66 16.87
C ASN A 51 -9.51 -2.98 16.06
N ALA A 52 -9.46 -2.93 14.72
CA ALA A 52 -9.31 -4.13 13.90
C ALA A 52 -8.08 -4.99 14.27
N ARG A 53 -6.98 -4.36 14.68
CA ARG A 53 -5.76 -5.07 15.14
C ARG A 53 -6.00 -5.95 16.37
N TYR A 54 -7.03 -5.66 17.18
CA TYR A 54 -7.39 -6.46 18.34
C TYR A 54 -8.35 -7.60 17.96
N TYR A 55 -9.40 -7.29 17.20
CA TYR A 55 -10.47 -8.26 16.88
C TYR A 55 -10.15 -9.18 15.70
N ALA A 56 -9.34 -8.71 14.74
CA ALA A 56 -9.04 -9.37 13.48
C ALA A 56 -7.53 -9.27 13.18
N ALA A 57 -6.68 -9.57 14.16
CA ALA A 57 -5.24 -9.30 14.10
C ALA A 57 -4.54 -9.86 12.86
N ALA A 58 -4.78 -11.15 12.55
CA ALA A 58 -4.17 -11.82 11.41
C ALA A 58 -4.62 -11.22 10.07
N ASP A 59 -5.93 -11.05 9.89
CA ASP A 59 -6.48 -10.45 8.66
C ASP A 59 -6.04 -9.01 8.48
N THR A 60 -5.96 -8.24 9.57
CA THR A 60 -5.50 -6.85 9.56
C THR A 60 -4.03 -6.78 9.13
N TYR A 61 -3.16 -7.62 9.69
CA TYR A 61 -1.75 -7.68 9.30
C TYR A 61 -1.58 -8.04 7.82
N GLU A 62 -2.33 -9.02 7.33
CA GLU A 62 -2.28 -9.41 5.92
C GLU A 62 -2.80 -8.30 4.99
N ALA A 63 -3.86 -7.60 5.38
CA ALA A 63 -4.39 -6.46 4.63
C ALA A 63 -3.41 -5.29 4.59
N GLU A 64 -2.75 -4.96 5.70
CA GLU A 64 -1.70 -3.92 5.75
C GLU A 64 -0.54 -4.27 4.81
N ARG A 65 -0.07 -5.53 4.84
CA ARG A 65 1.00 -6.00 3.97
C ARG A 65 0.62 -5.90 2.49
N LEU A 66 -0.61 -6.29 2.14
CA LEU A 66 -1.11 -6.29 0.78
C LEU A 66 -1.32 -4.86 0.24
N LEU A 67 -1.78 -3.93 1.08
CA LEU A 67 -1.89 -2.50 0.73
C LEU A 67 -0.53 -1.90 0.37
N ILE A 68 0.52 -2.21 1.14
CA ILE A 68 1.88 -1.77 0.85
C ILE A 68 2.36 -2.37 -0.48
N GLN A 69 2.08 -3.65 -0.74
CA GLN A 69 2.45 -4.31 -1.99
C GLN A 69 1.77 -3.65 -3.21
N ILE A 70 0.46 -3.38 -3.13
CA ILE A 70 -0.30 -2.73 -4.21
C ILE A 70 0.26 -1.34 -4.53
N ARG A 71 0.59 -0.56 -3.49
CA ARG A 71 1.19 0.77 -3.69
C ARG A 71 2.54 0.67 -4.40
N ARG A 72 3.37 -0.31 -4.03
CA ARG A 72 4.66 -0.57 -4.69
C ARG A 72 4.48 -1.00 -6.16
N GLN A 73 3.53 -1.88 -6.46
CA GLN A 73 3.25 -2.33 -7.84
C GLN A 73 2.70 -1.20 -8.71
N SER A 74 1.80 -0.39 -8.16
CA SER A 74 1.21 0.76 -8.84
C SER A 74 2.27 1.80 -9.22
N GLU A 75 3.18 2.12 -8.30
CA GLU A 75 4.32 3.01 -8.58
C GLU A 75 5.33 2.40 -9.56
N GLY A 76 5.48 1.07 -9.56
CA GLY A 76 6.36 0.32 -10.46
C GLY A 76 5.84 0.17 -11.90
N GLY A 77 4.62 0.64 -12.20
CA GLY A 77 4.02 0.54 -13.53
C GLY A 77 3.39 -0.82 -13.88
N PHE A 78 3.24 -1.72 -12.90
CA PHE A 78 2.62 -3.04 -13.06
C PHE A 78 1.14 -3.01 -12.70
N GLY A 79 0.37 -2.20 -13.43
CA GLY A 79 -1.05 -1.93 -13.14
C GLY A 79 -1.96 -3.16 -13.23
N GLU A 80 -1.73 -4.07 -14.17
CA GLU A 80 -2.60 -5.25 -14.39
C GLU A 80 -2.56 -6.22 -13.20
N ASP A 81 -1.38 -6.51 -12.65
CA ASP A 81 -1.22 -7.34 -11.46
C ASP A 81 -1.86 -6.68 -10.22
N SER A 82 -1.82 -5.35 -10.17
CA SER A 82 -2.38 -4.58 -9.05
C SER A 82 -3.90 -4.67 -8.95
N GLU A 83 -4.64 -4.91 -10.05
CA GLU A 83 -6.10 -5.04 -10.02
C GLU A 83 -6.57 -6.28 -9.26
N ILE A 84 -5.90 -7.42 -9.45
CA ILE A 84 -6.20 -8.66 -8.74
C ILE A 84 -5.92 -8.48 -7.25
N ASP A 85 -4.79 -7.87 -6.91
CA ASP A 85 -4.43 -7.59 -5.54
C ASP A 85 -5.39 -6.58 -4.90
N ILE A 86 -5.86 -5.55 -5.62
CA ILE A 86 -6.91 -4.62 -5.17
C ILE A 86 -8.22 -5.36 -4.86
N ALA A 87 -8.64 -6.28 -5.73
CA ALA A 87 -9.85 -7.07 -5.49
C ALA A 87 -9.70 -7.95 -4.23
N ARG A 88 -8.53 -8.58 -4.06
CA ARG A 88 -8.20 -9.36 -2.85
C ARG A 88 -8.19 -8.49 -1.59
N LEU A 89 -7.66 -7.27 -1.68
CA LEU A 89 -7.65 -6.32 -0.56
C LEU A 89 -9.07 -5.99 -0.10
N LYS A 90 -9.95 -5.69 -1.04
CA LYS A 90 -11.36 -5.36 -0.76
C LYS A 90 -12.05 -6.51 -0.03
N GLN A 91 -11.88 -7.74 -0.51
CA GLN A 91 -12.44 -8.93 0.13
C GLN A 91 -11.92 -9.11 1.56
N LYS A 92 -10.63 -8.87 1.80
CA LYS A 92 -10.05 -8.91 3.17
C LYS A 92 -10.61 -7.81 4.07
N MET A 93 -10.73 -6.59 3.58
CA MET A 93 -11.34 -5.49 4.35
C MET A 93 -12.80 -5.78 4.72
N ASP A 94 -13.57 -6.37 3.80
CA ASP A 94 -14.94 -6.80 4.08
C ASP A 94 -14.98 -7.92 5.14
N ALA A 95 -14.01 -8.82 5.15
CA ALA A 95 -13.89 -9.87 6.16
C ALA A 95 -13.55 -9.29 7.55
N ILE A 96 -12.60 -8.36 7.62
CA ILE A 96 -12.26 -7.63 8.86
C ILE A 96 -13.51 -6.89 9.39
N GLU A 97 -14.25 -6.24 8.51
CA GLU A 97 -15.45 -5.47 8.87
C GLU A 97 -16.55 -6.35 9.47
N ARG A 98 -16.68 -7.61 9.03
CA ARG A 98 -17.63 -8.57 9.62
C ARG A 98 -17.21 -9.05 11.01
N GLN A 99 -15.92 -9.06 11.31
CA GLN A 99 -15.40 -9.47 12.63
C GLN A 99 -15.48 -8.33 13.65
N LEU A 100 -15.49 -7.08 13.20
CA LEU A 100 -15.60 -5.93 14.08
C LEU A 100 -16.99 -5.85 14.73
N PRO A 101 -17.06 -5.48 16.03
CA PRO A 101 -18.34 -5.23 16.68
C PRO A 101 -19.07 -4.11 15.94
N ARG A 102 -20.28 -4.41 15.45
CA ARG A 102 -21.18 -3.41 14.88
C ARG A 102 -21.50 -2.41 15.98
N HIS A 103 -21.28 -1.13 15.73
CA HIS A 103 -21.89 -0.12 16.60
C HIS A 103 -23.38 -0.36 16.56
N ALA A 104 -23.95 -0.82 17.68
CA ALA A 104 -25.38 -0.72 17.86
C ALA A 104 -25.69 0.76 17.63
N ALA A 105 -26.47 1.07 16.58
CA ALA A 105 -27.05 2.38 16.45
C ALA A 105 -27.72 2.65 17.79
N SER A 106 -27.13 3.52 18.61
CA SER A 106 -27.70 3.85 19.90
C SER A 106 -29.06 4.42 19.58
N GLY A 107 -30.10 3.65 19.88
CA GLY A 107 -31.47 4.00 19.57
C GLY A 107 -31.72 5.39 20.11
N SER A 108 -31.98 6.32 19.20
CA SER A 108 -32.59 7.60 19.52
C SER A 108 -33.94 7.30 20.14
N ARG A 109 -34.04 7.49 21.45
CA ARG A 109 -35.30 7.86 22.08
C ARG A 109 -35.55 9.33 21.81
#